data_AF-A0A948VDM1-F1
#
_entry.id   AF-A0A948VDM1-F1
#
_cell.length_a   1.000
_cell.length_b   1.000
_cell.length_c   1.000
_cell.angle_alpha   90.00
_cell.angle_beta   90.00
_cell.angle_gamma   90.00
#
_symmetry.space_group_name_H-M   'P 1'
#
loop_
_entity.id
_entity.type
_entity.pdbx_description
1 polymer ?
#
loop_
_entity_poly.entity_id
_entity_poly.type
_entity_poly.pdbx_seq_one_letter_code
_entity_poly.pdbx_strand_id
1 'polypeptide(L)'
;MMEDALATIERIIAEHKTIRQRFQKLEKVANDAEAMMGFEEAKEAFMPGRLNQKQGLSQLEDILNTIEDGLQRHFHLEEARLPPVVDQHGDEELKSSLRSIFLEHVDLRGRLAHSKKHAEELIEGGMARHRWEASAHDMRTYISHTRKLMEAHAEIEQELLHDLRKKLKE
;
A
#
# COMPACT_ATOMS: atom_id res chain seq x y z
N MET A 1 -26.25 9.77 14.54
CA MET A 1 -25.92 10.48 13.29
C MET A 1 -24.60 11.25 13.41
N MET A 2 -24.50 12.28 14.25
CA MET A 2 -23.25 13.04 14.44
C MET A 2 -22.18 12.27 15.24
N GLU A 3 -22.56 11.62 16.34
CA GLU A 3 -21.64 10.75 17.11
C GLU A 3 -21.12 9.57 16.28
N ASP A 4 -21.98 8.99 15.43
CA ASP A 4 -21.59 7.90 14.51
C ASP A 4 -20.59 8.38 13.44
N ALA A 5 -20.76 9.60 12.93
CA ALA A 5 -19.83 10.20 11.97
C ALA A 5 -18.46 10.48 12.61
N LEU A 6 -18.45 11.05 13.83
CA LEU A 6 -17.23 11.27 14.60
C LEU A 6 -16.52 9.95 14.92
N ALA A 7 -17.25 8.92 15.36
CA ALA A 7 -16.69 7.61 15.63
C ALA A 7 -16.09 6.96 14.37
N THR A 8 -16.72 7.17 13.21
CA THR A 8 -16.20 6.70 11.92
C THR A 8 -14.90 7.41 11.54
N ILE A 9 -14.84 8.74 11.68
CA ILE A 9 -13.63 9.53 11.41
C ILE A 9 -12.46 9.10 12.30
N GLU A 10 -12.69 8.96 13.61
CA GLU A 10 -11.64 8.54 14.55
C GLU A 10 -11.17 7.10 14.26
N ARG A 11 -12.07 6.23 13.80
CA ARG A 11 -11.69 4.89 13.34
C ARG A 11 -10.79 4.93 12.10
N ILE A 12 -11.13 5.72 11.08
CA ILE A 12 -10.33 5.83 9.85
C ILE A 12 -8.92 6.34 10.18
N ILE A 13 -8.82 7.41 10.99
CA ILE A 13 -7.52 7.95 11.44
C ILE A 13 -6.68 6.89 12.17
N ALA A 14 -7.30 6.05 13.01
CA ALA A 14 -6.60 4.97 13.69
C ALA A 14 -6.11 3.88 12.73
N GLU A 15 -6.86 3.59 11.66
CA GLU A 15 -6.49 2.61 10.64
C GLU A 15 -5.26 3.06 9.83
N HIS A 16 -5.11 4.36 9.52
CA HIS A 16 -3.94 4.91 8.82
C HIS A 16 -2.60 4.54 9.48
N LYS A 17 -2.53 4.60 10.81
CA LYS A 17 -1.32 4.22 11.56
C LYS A 17 -0.93 2.76 11.32
N THR A 18 -1.92 1.87 11.29
CA THR A 18 -1.72 0.44 11.06
C THR A 18 -1.27 0.18 9.62
N ILE A 19 -1.87 0.87 8.65
CA ILE A 19 -1.52 0.78 7.23
C ILE A 19 -0.07 1.21 7.01
N ARG A 20 0.33 2.36 7.57
CA ARG A 20 1.71 2.87 7.44
C ARG A 20 2.76 1.87 7.93
N GLN A 21 2.51 1.24 9.08
CA GLN A 21 3.41 0.22 9.64
C GLN A 21 3.54 -1.02 8.72
N ARG A 22 2.45 -1.43 8.08
CA ARG A 22 2.47 -2.56 7.13
C ARG A 22 3.28 -2.23 5.88
N PHE A 23 3.15 -1.02 5.35
CA PHE A 23 3.95 -0.58 4.21
C PHE A 23 5.44 -0.43 4.51
N GLN A 24 5.80 0.00 5.72
CA GLN A 24 7.20 -0.01 6.17
C GLN A 24 7.76 -1.44 6.22
N LYS A 25 6.96 -2.39 6.71
CA LYS A 25 7.33 -3.82 6.68
C LYS A 25 7.50 -4.35 5.26
N LEU A 26 6.60 -3.98 4.34
CA LEU A 26 6.69 -4.35 2.93
C LEU A 26 7.99 -3.87 2.28
N GLU A 27 8.33 -2.59 2.43
CA GLU A 27 9.57 -2.03 1.87
C GLU A 27 10.81 -2.71 2.46
N LYS A 28 10.81 -3.00 3.76
CA LYS A 28 11.90 -3.74 4.40
C LYS A 28 12.08 -5.13 3.78
N VAL A 29 11.00 -5.90 3.63
CA VAL A 29 11.08 -7.25 3.06
C VAL A 29 11.50 -7.23 1.58
N ALA A 30 11.04 -6.25 0.80
CA ALA A 30 11.49 -6.05 -0.58
C ALA A 30 12.99 -5.73 -0.66
N ASN A 31 13.51 -4.90 0.24
CA ASN A 31 14.94 -4.60 0.32
C ASN A 31 15.76 -5.81 0.80
N ASP A 32 15.27 -6.56 1.79
CA ASP A 32 15.94 -7.76 2.30
C ASP A 32 16.03 -8.86 1.22
N ALA A 33 14.98 -9.01 0.41
CA ALA A 33 14.98 -9.91 -0.74
C ALA A 33 16.08 -9.53 -1.76
N GLU A 34 16.20 -8.24 -2.11
CA GLU A 34 17.27 -7.74 -3.00
C GLU A 34 18.67 -7.91 -2.40
N ALA A 35 18.86 -7.59 -1.11
CA ALA A 35 20.14 -7.73 -0.43
C ALA A 35 20.63 -9.19 -0.40
N MET A 36 19.71 -10.14 -0.16
CA MET A 36 20.01 -11.57 -0.24
C MET A 36 20.46 -12.01 -1.64
N MET A 37 20.00 -11.33 -2.70
CA MET A 37 20.45 -11.57 -4.07
C MET A 37 21.85 -11.00 -4.34
N GLY A 38 22.16 -9.79 -3.86
CA GLY A 38 23.51 -9.22 -3.97
C GLY A 38 24.57 -10.06 -3.24
N PHE A 39 24.18 -10.69 -2.11
CA PHE A 39 25.01 -11.69 -1.44
C PHE A 39 25.18 -12.99 -2.26
N GLU A 40 24.22 -13.34 -3.11
CA GLU A 40 24.29 -14.52 -3.98
C GLU A 40 25.21 -14.29 -5.19
N GLU A 41 25.26 -13.08 -5.75
CA GLU A 41 26.29 -12.71 -6.75
C GLU A 41 27.71 -12.92 -6.22
N ALA A 42 27.94 -12.61 -4.94
CA ALA A 42 29.21 -12.87 -4.27
C ALA A 42 29.45 -14.37 -3.96
N LYS A 43 28.38 -15.18 -3.84
CA LYS A 43 28.45 -16.62 -3.53
C LYS A 43 28.48 -17.54 -4.74
N GLU A 44 28.14 -17.07 -5.93
CA GLU A 44 28.21 -17.86 -7.19
C GLU A 44 29.63 -18.32 -7.57
N ALA A 45 30.67 -17.80 -6.90
CA ALA A 45 32.00 -18.39 -6.92
C ALA A 45 32.09 -19.77 -6.22
N PHE A 46 31.05 -20.18 -5.45
CA PHE A 46 31.02 -21.36 -4.59
C PHE A 46 29.65 -22.09 -4.58
N MET A 47 29.26 -22.69 -5.72
CA MET A 47 28.35 -23.86 -5.84
C MET A 47 26.84 -23.76 -5.41
N PRO A 48 25.96 -24.65 -5.94
CA PRO A 48 24.53 -24.39 -6.17
C PRO A 48 23.54 -25.05 -5.18
N GLY A 49 22.39 -24.39 -4.97
CA GLY A 49 21.21 -24.94 -4.24
C GLY A 49 20.41 -23.89 -3.47
N ARG A 50 19.55 -23.12 -4.15
CA ARG A 50 18.97 -21.84 -3.68
C ARG A 50 17.58 -21.95 -3.04
N LEU A 51 17.53 -22.28 -1.74
CA LEU A 51 16.29 -22.39 -0.96
C LEU A 51 15.71 -21.03 -0.46
N ASN A 52 16.54 -20.01 -0.21
CA ASN A 52 16.10 -18.79 0.47
C ASN A 52 15.39 -17.75 -0.44
N GLN A 53 15.61 -17.78 -1.76
CA GLN A 53 15.03 -16.80 -2.69
C GLN A 53 13.51 -16.96 -2.83
N LYS A 54 13.04 -18.20 -3.04
CA LYS A 54 11.59 -18.49 -3.10
C LYS A 54 10.89 -18.16 -1.79
N GLN A 55 11.55 -18.38 -0.66
CA GLN A 55 11.00 -18.03 0.65
C GLN A 55 10.84 -16.52 0.82
N GLY A 56 11.83 -15.71 0.42
CA GLY A 56 11.73 -14.25 0.47
C GLY A 56 10.64 -13.69 -0.43
N LEU A 57 10.50 -14.22 -1.65
CA LEU A 57 9.45 -13.78 -2.58
C LEU A 57 8.04 -14.22 -2.12
N SER A 58 7.90 -15.43 -1.58
CA SER A 58 6.63 -15.89 -1.00
C SER A 58 6.22 -15.03 0.21
N GLN A 59 7.18 -14.64 1.06
CA GLN A 59 6.91 -13.69 2.14
C GLN A 59 6.49 -12.31 1.62
N LEU A 60 7.08 -11.85 0.51
CA LEU A 60 6.70 -10.59 -0.14
C LEU A 60 5.27 -10.65 -0.67
N GLU A 61 4.91 -11.74 -1.35
CA GLU A 61 3.55 -12.01 -1.84
C GLU A 61 2.52 -12.05 -0.70
N ASP A 62 2.81 -12.75 0.40
CA ASP A 62 1.95 -12.81 1.58
C ASP A 62 1.70 -11.43 2.20
N ILE A 63 2.73 -10.58 2.25
CA ILE A 63 2.61 -9.22 2.76
C ILE A 63 1.79 -8.35 1.80
N LEU A 64 2.00 -8.48 0.49
CA LEU A 64 1.22 -7.77 -0.53
C LEU A 64 -0.28 -8.14 -0.44
N ASN A 65 -0.60 -9.43 -0.30
CA ASN A 65 -1.97 -9.92 -0.09
C ASN A 65 -2.59 -9.33 1.18
N THR A 66 -1.84 -9.36 2.30
CA THR A 66 -2.32 -8.81 3.58
C THR A 66 -2.57 -7.30 3.52
N ILE A 67 -1.73 -6.57 2.78
CA ILE A 67 -1.86 -5.12 2.58
C ILE A 67 -3.07 -4.81 1.69
N GLU A 68 -3.20 -5.51 0.56
CA GLU A 68 -4.34 -5.37 -0.34
C GLU A 68 -5.66 -5.58 0.39
N ASP A 69 -5.81 -6.69 1.11
CA ASP A 69 -6.99 -7.00 1.91
C ASP A 69 -7.30 -5.89 2.93
N GLY A 70 -6.25 -5.36 3.57
CA GLY A 70 -6.36 -4.26 4.52
C GLY A 70 -6.90 -2.99 3.88
N LEU A 71 -6.33 -2.60 2.74
CA LEU A 71 -6.69 -1.38 2.02
C LEU A 71 -8.04 -1.48 1.34
N GLN A 72 -8.41 -2.64 0.79
CA GLN A 72 -9.73 -2.82 0.21
C GLN A 72 -10.82 -2.60 1.26
N ARG A 73 -10.64 -3.11 2.48
CA ARG A 73 -11.58 -2.86 3.58
C ARG A 73 -11.59 -1.40 4.04
N HIS A 74 -10.43 -0.77 4.10
CA HIS A 74 -10.26 0.63 4.49
C HIS A 74 -10.94 1.58 3.48
N PHE A 75 -10.56 1.48 2.21
CA PHE A 75 -11.15 2.26 1.13
C PHE A 75 -12.66 2.03 1.02
N HIS A 76 -13.13 0.79 1.20
CA HIS A 76 -14.57 0.51 1.22
C HIS A 76 -15.28 1.21 2.38
N LEU A 77 -14.67 1.28 3.56
CA LEU A 77 -15.23 2.00 4.70
C LEU A 77 -15.38 3.49 4.38
N GLU A 78 -14.33 4.12 3.84
CA GLU A 78 -14.35 5.54 3.46
C GLU A 78 -15.38 5.81 2.36
N GLU A 79 -15.32 5.05 1.26
CA GLU A 79 -16.20 5.17 0.11
C GLU A 79 -17.67 4.95 0.48
N ALA A 80 -17.96 4.12 1.49
CA ALA A 80 -19.33 3.88 1.94
C ALA A 80 -19.82 4.88 3.00
N ARG A 81 -18.92 5.45 3.82
CA ARG A 81 -19.31 6.21 5.02
C ARG A 81 -19.04 7.70 4.95
N LEU A 82 -18.01 8.14 4.24
CA LEU A 82 -17.69 9.56 4.13
C LEU A 82 -18.64 10.35 3.22
N PRO A 83 -19.13 9.83 2.07
CA PRO A 83 -19.98 10.62 1.18
C PRO A 83 -21.21 11.23 1.86
N PRO A 84 -22.06 10.49 2.60
CA PRO A 84 -23.23 11.10 3.21
C PRO A 84 -22.88 12.15 4.28
N VAL A 85 -21.75 12.00 4.97
CA VAL A 85 -21.29 12.99 5.97
C VAL A 85 -20.81 14.26 5.29
N VAL A 86 -20.02 14.14 4.22
CA VAL A 86 -19.52 15.27 3.43
C VAL A 86 -20.65 15.95 2.65
N ASP A 87 -21.64 15.22 2.18
CA ASP A 87 -22.82 15.80 1.52
C ASP A 87 -23.67 16.63 2.47
N GLN A 88 -23.78 16.20 3.73
CA GLN A 88 -24.59 16.87 4.75
C GLN A 88 -23.87 18.05 5.42
N HIS A 89 -22.57 17.93 5.66
CA HIS A 89 -21.81 18.87 6.49
C HIS A 89 -20.64 19.55 5.77
N GLY A 90 -20.26 19.07 4.59
CA GLY A 90 -19.14 19.59 3.81
C GLY A 90 -19.53 20.73 2.89
N ASP A 91 -18.55 21.57 2.59
CA ASP A 91 -18.62 22.55 1.50
C ASP A 91 -18.13 21.93 0.18
N GLU A 92 -18.17 22.72 -0.91
CA GLU A 92 -17.73 22.24 -2.22
C GLU A 92 -16.23 21.89 -2.27
N GLU A 93 -15.42 22.49 -1.40
CA GLU A 93 -14.01 22.16 -1.25
C GLU A 93 -13.85 20.74 -0.68
N LEU A 94 -14.51 20.42 0.44
CA LEU A 94 -14.47 19.07 1.02
C LEU A 94 -15.02 17.99 0.08
N LYS A 95 -16.10 18.30 -0.66
CA LYS A 95 -16.63 17.39 -1.69
C LYS A 95 -15.63 17.15 -2.81
N SER A 96 -14.90 18.18 -3.23
CA SER A 96 -13.87 18.05 -4.25
C SER A 96 -12.69 17.23 -3.76
N SER A 97 -12.21 17.50 -2.54
CA SER A 97 -11.12 16.75 -1.94
C SER A 97 -11.49 15.27 -1.75
N LEU A 98 -12.72 14.96 -1.32
CA LEU A 98 -13.18 13.57 -1.20
C LEU A 98 -13.18 12.84 -2.55
N ARG A 99 -13.61 13.51 -3.63
CA ARG A 99 -13.56 12.93 -4.98
C ARG A 99 -12.13 12.64 -5.43
N SER A 100 -11.18 13.53 -5.12
CA SER A 100 -9.76 13.30 -5.42
C SER A 100 -9.21 12.09 -4.67
N ILE A 101 -9.52 11.96 -3.37
CA ILE A 101 -9.15 10.79 -2.55
C ILE A 101 -9.67 9.48 -3.18
N PHE A 102 -10.90 9.45 -3.68
CA PHE A 102 -11.43 8.24 -4.33
C PHE A 102 -10.75 7.91 -5.66
N LEU A 103 -10.29 8.92 -6.42
CA LEU A 103 -9.47 8.67 -7.61
C LEU A 103 -8.11 8.09 -7.23
N GLU A 104 -7.52 8.56 -6.13
CA GLU A 104 -6.28 7.98 -5.59
C GLU A 104 -6.48 6.53 -5.15
N HIS A 105 -7.64 6.16 -4.57
CA HIS A 105 -7.92 4.76 -4.25
C HIS A 105 -7.88 3.85 -5.49
N VAL A 106 -8.37 4.34 -6.64
CA VAL A 106 -8.32 3.59 -7.90
C VAL A 106 -6.87 3.36 -8.35
N ASP A 107 -6.04 4.40 -8.32
CA ASP A 107 -4.61 4.28 -8.66
C ASP A 107 -3.87 3.32 -7.72
N LEU A 108 -4.08 3.48 -6.41
CA LEU A 108 -3.42 2.66 -5.37
C LEU A 108 -3.81 1.18 -5.47
N ARG A 109 -5.08 0.87 -5.77
CA ARG A 109 -5.51 -0.51 -6.08
C ARG A 109 -4.78 -1.06 -7.30
N GLY A 110 -4.67 -0.27 -8.37
CA GLY A 110 -3.94 -0.66 -9.58
C GLY A 110 -2.46 -0.96 -9.30
N ARG A 111 -1.82 -0.15 -8.45
CA ARG A 111 -0.42 -0.34 -8.05
C ARG A 111 -0.19 -1.63 -7.27
N LEU A 112 -1.10 -1.98 -6.37
CA LEU A 112 -1.00 -3.22 -5.61
C LEU A 112 -1.19 -4.44 -6.49
N ALA A 113 -2.20 -4.41 -7.38
CA ALA A 113 -2.42 -5.48 -8.36
C ALA A 113 -1.19 -5.67 -9.26
N HIS A 114 -0.56 -4.57 -9.71
CA HIS A 114 0.69 -4.63 -10.47
C HIS A 114 1.83 -5.26 -9.66
N SER A 115 2.01 -4.83 -8.41
CA SER A 115 3.05 -5.36 -7.52
C SER A 115 2.88 -6.86 -7.27
N LYS A 116 1.65 -7.35 -7.09
CA LYS A 116 1.35 -8.78 -6.91
C LYS A 116 1.70 -9.58 -8.14
N LYS A 117 1.21 -9.15 -9.31
CA LYS A 117 1.53 -9.81 -10.58
C LYS A 117 3.04 -9.89 -10.81
N HIS A 118 3.75 -8.81 -10.50
CA HIS A 118 5.22 -8.76 -10.62
C HIS A 118 5.90 -9.74 -9.64
N ALA A 119 5.38 -9.88 -8.41
CA ALA A 119 5.85 -10.87 -7.44
C ALA A 119 5.68 -12.30 -7.97
N GLU A 120 4.50 -12.62 -8.49
CA GLU A 120 4.16 -13.94 -9.06
C GLU A 120 5.09 -14.29 -10.23
N GLU A 121 5.31 -13.36 -11.17
CA GLU A 121 6.22 -13.54 -12.30
C GLU A 121 7.66 -13.85 -11.86
N LEU A 122 8.14 -13.21 -10.78
CA LEU A 122 9.45 -13.49 -10.20
C LEU A 122 9.51 -14.86 -9.51
N ILE A 123 8.41 -15.33 -8.91
CA ILE A 123 8.31 -16.63 -8.22
C ILE A 123 8.31 -17.79 -9.21
N GLU A 124 7.63 -17.65 -10.34
CA GLU A 124 7.51 -18.69 -11.38
C GLU A 124 8.88 -19.11 -11.94
N GLY A 125 9.87 -18.21 -11.92
CA GLY A 125 11.27 -18.55 -12.20
C GLY A 125 11.58 -18.87 -13.66
N GLY A 126 10.67 -18.57 -14.59
CA GLY A 126 10.86 -18.77 -16.03
C GLY A 126 11.79 -17.75 -16.70
N MET A 127 12.27 -16.75 -15.96
CA MET A 127 13.12 -15.68 -16.50
C MET A 127 14.60 -16.05 -16.48
N ALA A 128 15.32 -15.62 -17.53
CA ALA A 128 16.78 -15.63 -17.50
C ALA A 128 17.28 -14.72 -16.37
N ARG A 129 18.36 -15.14 -15.68
CA ARG A 129 18.88 -14.48 -14.48
C ARG A 129 18.99 -12.95 -14.56
N HIS A 130 19.65 -12.42 -15.60
CA HIS A 130 19.81 -10.97 -15.77
C HIS A 130 18.48 -10.22 -15.91
N ARG A 131 17.46 -10.84 -16.52
CA ARG A 131 16.11 -10.24 -16.61
C ARG A 131 15.39 -10.33 -15.28
N TRP A 132 15.57 -11.43 -14.56
CA TRP A 132 15.01 -11.62 -13.24
C TRP A 132 15.57 -10.57 -12.27
N GLU A 133 16.89 -10.33 -12.29
CA GLU A 133 17.56 -9.32 -11.46
C GLU A 133 17.07 -7.90 -11.76
N ALA A 134 17.00 -7.52 -13.05
CA ALA A 134 16.43 -6.24 -13.46
C ALA A 134 14.97 -6.09 -13.01
N SER A 135 14.18 -7.14 -13.20
CA SER A 135 12.77 -7.19 -12.81
C SER A 135 12.58 -7.06 -11.29
N ALA A 136 13.42 -7.70 -10.48
CA ALA A 136 13.39 -7.58 -9.03
C ALA A 136 13.78 -6.17 -8.55
N HIS A 137 14.75 -5.53 -9.21
CA HIS A 137 15.12 -4.15 -8.92
C HIS A 137 13.99 -3.17 -9.25
N ASP A 138 13.34 -3.36 -10.40
CA ASP A 138 12.17 -2.56 -10.82
C ASP A 138 11.03 -2.71 -9.81
N MET A 139 10.73 -3.95 -9.39
CA MET A 139 9.69 -4.23 -8.40
C MET A 139 9.94 -3.50 -7.08
N ARG A 140 11.18 -3.51 -6.59
CA ARG A 140 11.55 -2.82 -5.34
C ARG A 140 11.39 -1.31 -5.46
N THR A 141 11.86 -0.74 -6.56
CA THR A 141 11.71 0.70 -6.85
C THR A 141 10.24 1.07 -6.90
N TYR A 142 9.43 0.23 -7.53
CA TYR A 142 7.98 0.39 -7.62
C TYR A 142 7.28 0.31 -6.26
N ILE A 143 7.67 -0.64 -5.41
CA ILE A 143 7.16 -0.78 -4.03
C ILE A 143 7.51 0.45 -3.19
N SER A 144 8.77 0.92 -3.25
CA SER A 144 9.20 2.11 -2.49
C SER A 144 8.43 3.36 -2.94
N HIS A 145 8.19 3.50 -4.25
CA HIS A 145 7.36 4.59 -4.77
C HIS A 145 5.90 4.47 -4.32
N THR A 146 5.32 3.27 -4.39
CA THR A 146 3.93 3.02 -3.95
C THR A 146 3.75 3.30 -2.46
N ARG A 147 4.74 2.97 -1.62
CA ARG A 147 4.74 3.37 -0.20
C ARG A 147 4.66 4.89 -0.03
N LYS A 148 5.49 5.65 -0.75
CA LYS A 148 5.50 7.12 -0.64
C LYS A 148 4.17 7.73 -1.07
N LEU A 149 3.55 7.20 -2.12
CA LEU A 149 2.22 7.63 -2.56
C LEU A 149 1.15 7.31 -1.51
N MET A 150 1.22 6.14 -0.87
CA MET A 150 0.32 5.81 0.24
C MET A 150 0.49 6.75 1.44
N GLU A 151 1.72 7.16 1.76
CA GLU A 151 1.95 8.14 2.83
C GLU A 151 1.37 9.51 2.48
N ALA A 152 1.59 9.99 1.25
CA ALA A 152 1.02 11.26 0.78
C ALA A 152 -0.52 11.22 0.77
N HIS A 153 -1.10 10.11 0.29
CA HIS A 153 -2.54 9.87 0.31
C HIS A 153 -3.12 9.96 1.73
N ALA A 154 -2.52 9.26 2.69
CA ALA A 154 -2.95 9.27 4.08
C ALA A 154 -2.82 10.67 4.72
N GLU A 155 -1.80 11.45 4.34
CA GLU A 155 -1.63 12.83 4.81
C GLU A 155 -2.76 13.75 4.30
N ILE A 156 -3.08 13.69 3.01
CA ILE A 156 -4.19 14.46 2.41
C ILE A 156 -5.53 14.05 3.03
N GLU A 157 -5.76 12.75 3.19
CA GLU A 157 -6.99 12.26 3.79
C GLU A 157 -7.11 12.69 5.25
N GLN A 158 -6.02 12.67 6.02
CA GLN A 158 -6.02 13.11 7.41
C GLN A 158 -6.38 14.59 7.54
N GLU A 159 -5.94 15.45 6.62
CA GLU A 159 -6.36 16.85 6.56
C GLU A 159 -7.88 16.98 6.32
N LEU A 160 -8.41 16.25 5.32
CA LEU A 160 -9.84 16.21 5.02
C LEU A 160 -10.67 15.76 6.24
N LEU A 161 -10.26 14.67 6.88
CA LEU A 161 -10.94 14.12 8.05
C LEU A 161 -10.92 15.08 9.24
N HIS A 162 -9.81 15.82 9.41
CA HIS A 162 -9.69 16.82 10.46
C HIS A 162 -10.64 18.00 10.24
N ASP A 163 -10.76 18.47 8.99
CA ASP A 163 -11.66 19.58 8.65
C ASP A 163 -13.13 19.17 8.71
N LEU A 164 -13.46 17.97 8.26
CA LEU A 164 -14.79 17.41 8.44
C LEU A 164 -15.16 17.28 9.93
N ARG A 165 -14.19 16.87 10.77
CA ARG A 165 -14.37 16.80 12.22
C ARG A 165 -14.64 18.16 12.85
N LYS A 166 -14.00 19.24 12.37
CA LYS A 166 -14.28 20.60 12.86
C LYS A 166 -15.72 20.99 12.52
N LYS A 167 -16.12 20.82 11.26
CA LYS A 167 -17.49 21.17 10.82
C LYS A 167 -18.59 20.38 11.53
N LEU A 168 -18.32 19.14 11.93
CA LEU A 168 -19.27 18.35 12.72
C LEU A 168 -19.42 18.82 14.18
N LYS A 169 -18.51 19.65 14.68
CA LYS A 169 -18.52 20.19 16.06
C LYS A 169 -19.02 21.62 16.14
N GLU A 170 -19.23 22.27 14.99
CA GLU A 170 -19.85 23.60 14.85
C GLU A 170 -21.37 23.49 14.78
#